data_AF-X1JUL3-F1
#
_entry.id   AF-X1JUL3-F1
#
_cell.length_a   1.000
_cell.length_b   1.000
_cell.length_c   1.000
_cell.angle_alpha   90.00
_cell.angle_beta   90.00
_cell.angle_gamma   90.00
#
_symmetry.space_group_name_H-M   'P 1'
#
loop_
_entity.id
_entity.type
_entity.pdbx_description
1 polymer ?
#
loop_
_entity_poly.entity_id
_entity_poly.type
_entity_poly.pdbx_seq_one_letter_code
_entity_poly.pdbx_strand_id
1 'polypeptide(L)'
;KLILDGRIHPARIEEIVGKAQAEVEARIRQEGEQAAYQAGVPGLHPELIKLVGQLKFRTSYGQNVLVHSLEVSHLAGALAAEIGVDAGTAQKAGLLHDIGKAVDFETEGSHATIGANLVKQWDKSQEIVQAVAEHHGEASTTSVLGFIISAADAISGSRPGARRESLQQYLKRIRELEDIVSSFPGVGKTFAIQAGREVRILVKPEAVDDLGAVRLARDISKKIEESLTYPGQIKIVVARETVAVDYAK
;
A
#
# COMPACT_ATOMS: atom_id res chain seq x y z
N LYS A 1 2.49 26.79 14.19
CA LYS A 1 3.51 27.45 15.05
C LYS A 1 3.89 28.83 14.51
N LEU A 2 4.41 28.97 13.28
CA LEU A 2 4.77 30.27 12.68
C LEU A 2 3.58 31.22 12.42
N ILE A 3 2.47 30.71 11.87
CA ILE A 3 1.28 31.52 11.55
C ILE A 3 0.64 32.13 12.81
N LEU A 4 0.64 31.39 13.93
CA LEU A 4 0.10 31.85 15.20
C LEU A 4 0.96 32.93 15.87
N ASP A 5 2.27 32.95 15.58
CA ASP A 5 3.24 33.89 16.15
C ASP A 5 3.38 35.18 15.29
N GLY A 6 2.83 35.20 14.07
CA GLY A 6 2.80 36.37 13.17
C GLY A 6 4.16 36.86 12.64
N ARG A 7 5.27 36.38 13.19
CA ARG A 7 6.65 36.75 12.84
C ARG A 7 7.24 35.75 11.87
N ILE A 8 7.21 36.08 10.59
CA ILE A 8 7.75 35.25 9.50
C ILE A 8 8.96 35.95 8.89
N HIS A 9 10.13 35.74 9.51
CA HIS A 9 11.43 36.19 8.98
C HIS A 9 12.43 35.03 8.97
N PRO A 10 13.46 35.05 8.10
CA PRO A 10 14.32 33.89 7.84
C PRO A 10 14.89 33.21 9.10
N ALA A 11 15.49 33.97 10.01
CA ALA A 11 16.05 33.42 11.26
C ALA A 11 15.01 32.69 12.14
N ARG A 12 13.76 33.17 12.16
CA ARG A 12 12.68 32.52 12.93
C ARG A 12 12.18 31.26 12.24
N ILE A 13 12.16 31.25 10.90
CA ILE A 13 11.84 30.05 10.13
C ILE A 13 12.88 28.96 10.45
N GLU A 14 14.17 29.28 10.38
CA GLU A 14 15.25 28.34 10.72
C GLU A 14 15.14 27.82 12.15
N GLU A 15 14.90 28.70 13.12
CA GLU A 15 14.71 28.31 14.53
C GLU A 15 13.52 27.35 14.71
N ILE A 16 12.38 27.64 14.09
CA ILE A 16 11.18 26.80 14.20
C ILE A 16 11.37 25.47 13.45
N VAL A 17 12.06 25.47 12.31
CA VAL A 17 12.42 24.25 11.59
C VAL A 17 13.32 23.37 12.45
N GLY A 18 14.38 23.92 13.05
CA GLY A 18 15.25 23.16 13.95
C GLY A 18 14.51 22.57 15.16
N LYS A 19 13.61 23.34 15.77
CA LYS A 19 12.74 22.84 16.86
C LYS A 19 11.81 21.72 16.38
N ALA A 20 11.19 21.87 15.21
CA ALA A 20 10.30 20.85 14.65
C ALA A 20 11.06 19.57 14.30
N GLN A 21 12.28 19.68 13.74
CA GLN A 21 13.15 18.54 13.46
C GLN A 21 13.49 17.79 14.76
N ALA A 22 13.94 18.49 15.79
CA ALA A 22 14.25 17.88 17.09
C ALA A 22 13.02 17.21 17.73
N GLU A 23 11.83 17.82 17.62
CA GLU A 23 10.57 17.21 18.08
C GLU A 23 10.23 15.92 17.33
N VAL A 24 10.42 15.91 16.01
CA VAL A 24 10.20 14.71 15.17
C VAL A 24 11.20 13.62 15.52
N GLU A 25 12.49 13.94 15.67
CA GLU A 25 13.52 12.97 16.05
C GLU A 25 13.26 12.35 17.43
N ALA A 26 12.89 13.17 18.41
CA ALA A 26 12.51 12.67 19.75
C ALA A 26 11.31 11.72 19.66
N ARG A 27 10.31 12.07 18.83
CA ARG A 27 9.13 11.23 18.63
C ARG A 27 9.45 9.93 17.90
N ILE A 28 10.31 9.96 16.89
CA ILE A 28 10.81 8.76 16.19
C ILE A 28 11.40 7.80 17.21
N ARG A 29 12.33 8.28 18.05
CA ARG A 29 12.97 7.45 19.07
C ARG A 29 11.96 6.87 20.05
N GLN A 30 11.04 7.70 20.56
CA GLN A 30 10.00 7.27 21.49
C GLN A 30 9.10 6.17 20.89
N GLU A 31 8.63 6.34 19.65
CA GLU A 31 7.77 5.35 18.99
C GLU A 31 8.53 4.05 18.72
N GLY A 32 9.83 4.13 18.40
CA GLY A 32 10.71 2.96 18.25
C GLY A 32 10.91 2.19 19.57
N GLU A 33 11.19 2.88 20.66
CA GLU A 33 11.32 2.28 22.00
C GLU A 33 10.01 1.64 22.45
N GLN A 34 8.89 2.34 22.22
CA GLN A 34 7.55 1.83 22.54
C GLN A 34 7.21 0.60 21.69
N ALA A 35 7.55 0.58 20.40
CA ALA A 35 7.32 -0.56 19.54
C ALA A 35 8.15 -1.78 19.95
N ALA A 36 9.43 -1.59 20.25
CA ALA A 36 10.30 -2.66 20.75
C ALA A 36 9.76 -3.27 22.06
N TYR A 37 9.26 -2.43 22.97
CA TYR A 37 8.61 -2.89 24.19
C TYR A 37 7.32 -3.67 23.92
N GLN A 38 6.43 -3.16 23.07
CA GLN A 38 5.17 -3.85 22.71
C GLN A 38 5.40 -5.18 21.99
N ALA A 39 6.45 -5.27 21.18
CA ALA A 39 6.85 -6.49 20.50
C ALA A 39 7.45 -7.55 21.44
N GLY A 40 7.79 -7.20 22.69
CA GLY A 40 8.52 -8.08 23.59
C GLY A 40 10.01 -8.20 23.26
N VAL A 41 10.58 -7.21 22.56
CA VAL A 41 11.96 -7.23 22.05
C VAL A 41 12.76 -6.07 22.66
N PRO A 42 13.00 -6.05 23.98
CA PRO A 42 13.82 -5.02 24.60
C PRO A 42 15.29 -5.15 24.16
N GLY A 43 16.05 -4.05 24.25
CA GLY A 43 17.50 -4.06 24.06
C GLY A 43 17.98 -4.01 22.60
N LEU A 44 17.13 -3.60 21.66
CA LEU A 44 17.58 -3.28 20.30
C LEU A 44 18.62 -2.16 20.30
N HIS A 45 19.55 -2.22 19.35
CA HIS A 45 20.53 -1.17 19.15
C HIS A 45 19.85 0.20 18.90
N PRO A 46 20.35 1.33 19.43
CA PRO A 46 19.74 2.64 19.25
C PRO A 46 19.43 3.03 17.80
N GLU A 47 20.29 2.65 16.86
CA GLU A 47 20.05 2.88 15.43
C GLU A 47 18.86 2.07 14.89
N LEU A 48 18.68 0.81 15.33
CA LEU A 48 17.51 0.01 14.95
C LEU A 48 16.23 0.58 15.57
N ILE A 49 16.29 1.05 16.82
CA ILE A 49 15.19 1.75 17.47
C ILE A 49 14.76 2.98 16.67
N LYS A 50 15.73 3.80 16.22
CA LYS A 50 15.45 4.97 15.39
C LYS A 50 14.79 4.58 14.06
N LEU A 51 15.32 3.57 13.37
CA LEU A 51 14.78 3.09 12.09
C LEU A 51 13.36 2.51 12.24
N VAL A 52 13.12 1.69 13.27
CA VAL A 52 11.77 1.19 13.60
C VAL A 52 10.83 2.36 13.86
N GLY A 53 11.27 3.36 14.63
CA GLY A 53 10.50 4.58 14.86
C GLY A 53 10.14 5.35 13.60
N GLN A 54 11.02 5.39 12.60
CA GLN A 54 10.76 6.05 11.31
C GLN A 54 9.62 5.38 10.54
N LEU A 55 9.40 4.07 10.70
CA LEU A 55 8.28 3.35 10.08
C LEU A 55 6.92 3.92 10.50
N LYS A 56 6.84 4.65 11.63
CA LYS A 56 5.63 5.38 12.06
C LYS A 56 5.17 6.39 11.01
N PHE A 57 6.10 6.97 10.27
CA PHE A 57 5.82 7.99 9.25
C PHE A 57 5.77 7.38 7.84
N ARG A 58 5.89 6.06 7.72
CA ARG A 58 5.82 5.33 6.46
C ARG A 58 4.47 4.63 6.32
N THR A 59 3.89 4.71 5.13
CA THR A 59 2.68 3.98 4.76
C THR A 59 2.96 3.16 3.50
N SER A 60 2.53 1.91 3.49
CA SER A 60 2.62 1.01 2.33
C SER A 60 1.24 0.39 2.12
N TYR A 61 0.71 0.46 0.89
CA TYR A 61 -0.64 -0.02 0.55
C TYR A 61 -1.76 0.49 1.48
N GLY A 62 -1.61 1.73 1.97
CA GLY A 62 -2.57 2.36 2.89
C GLY A 62 -2.47 1.91 4.36
N GLN A 63 -1.55 1.00 4.69
CA GLN A 63 -1.25 0.57 6.05
C GLN A 63 -0.01 1.27 6.59
N ASN A 64 -0.05 1.70 7.86
CA ASN A 64 1.13 2.21 8.53
C ASN A 64 2.15 1.08 8.75
N VAL A 65 3.41 1.30 8.36
CA VAL A 65 4.42 0.22 8.37
C VAL A 65 4.81 -0.17 9.79
N LEU A 66 4.90 0.77 10.74
CA LEU A 66 5.21 0.41 12.14
C LEU A 66 4.12 -0.48 12.77
N VAL A 67 2.85 -0.14 12.52
CA VAL A 67 1.71 -0.96 12.99
C VAL A 67 1.75 -2.35 12.37
N HIS A 68 2.01 -2.42 11.06
CA HIS A 68 2.19 -3.68 10.36
C HIS A 68 3.33 -4.52 10.96
N SER A 69 4.51 -3.94 11.17
CA SER A 69 5.66 -4.62 11.79
C SER A 69 5.35 -5.15 13.20
N LEU A 70 4.58 -4.42 14.01
CA LEU A 70 4.14 -4.89 15.32
C LEU A 70 3.22 -6.11 15.22
N GLU A 71 2.26 -6.09 14.30
CA GLU A 71 1.36 -7.21 14.07
C GLU A 71 2.10 -8.45 13.57
N VAL A 72 3.03 -8.26 12.62
CA VAL A 72 3.90 -9.35 12.12
C VAL A 72 4.76 -9.90 13.24
N SER A 73 5.32 -9.06 14.11
CA SER A 73 6.08 -9.48 15.29
C SER A 73 5.24 -10.39 16.22
N HIS A 74 4.03 -9.98 16.56
CA HIS A 74 3.14 -10.77 17.43
C HIS A 74 2.71 -12.08 16.79
N LEU A 75 2.32 -12.06 15.51
CA LEU A 75 1.93 -13.25 14.76
C LEU A 75 3.11 -14.23 14.62
N ALA A 76 4.31 -13.73 14.31
CA ALA A 76 5.52 -14.54 14.22
C ALA A 76 5.85 -15.23 15.55
N GLY A 77 5.75 -14.50 16.67
CA GLY A 77 5.94 -15.07 18.00
C GLY A 77 4.94 -16.19 18.31
N ALA A 78 3.66 -15.99 17.98
CA ALA A 78 2.62 -17.00 18.17
C ALA A 78 2.87 -18.24 17.30
N LEU A 79 3.13 -18.06 16.00
CA LEU A 79 3.44 -19.16 15.10
C LEU A 79 4.68 -19.95 15.54
N ALA A 80 5.74 -19.26 15.96
CA ALA A 80 6.97 -19.88 16.44
C ALA A 80 6.72 -20.75 17.68
N ALA A 81 5.94 -20.24 18.65
CA ALA A 81 5.61 -20.97 19.88
C ALA A 81 4.86 -22.28 19.59
N GLU A 82 3.94 -22.29 18.62
CA GLU A 82 3.17 -23.48 18.25
C GLU A 82 4.02 -24.60 17.64
N ILE A 83 5.12 -24.25 16.96
CA ILE A 83 5.99 -25.23 16.28
C ILE A 83 7.35 -25.44 16.97
N GLY A 84 7.52 -24.89 18.18
CA GLY A 84 8.73 -25.07 18.99
C GLY A 84 9.96 -24.26 18.53
N VAL A 85 9.75 -23.17 17.77
CA VAL A 85 10.81 -22.20 17.45
C VAL A 85 10.85 -21.10 18.52
N ASP A 86 12.02 -20.51 18.75
CA ASP A 86 12.18 -19.43 19.73
C ASP A 86 11.30 -18.21 19.38
N ALA A 87 10.28 -17.98 20.21
CA ALA A 87 9.30 -16.92 19.99
C ALA A 87 9.93 -15.53 20.05
N GLY A 88 10.95 -15.32 20.89
CA GLY A 88 11.64 -14.02 21.01
C GLY A 88 12.39 -13.65 19.73
N THR A 89 13.09 -14.62 19.13
CA THR A 89 13.80 -14.45 17.85
C THR A 89 12.80 -14.19 16.72
N ALA A 90 11.67 -14.90 16.69
CA ALA A 90 10.59 -14.67 15.72
C ALA A 90 9.94 -13.30 15.88
N GLN A 91 9.67 -12.85 17.11
CA GLN A 91 9.17 -11.50 17.40
C GLN A 91 10.14 -10.43 16.92
N LYS A 92 11.44 -10.61 17.18
CA LYS A 92 12.47 -9.67 16.71
C LYS A 92 12.54 -9.62 15.18
N ALA A 93 12.61 -10.77 14.52
CA ALA A 93 12.63 -10.83 13.07
C ALA A 93 11.35 -10.22 12.45
N GLY A 94 10.19 -10.48 13.03
CA GLY A 94 8.92 -9.90 12.59
C GLY A 94 8.86 -8.38 12.78
N LEU A 95 9.42 -7.83 13.85
CA LEU A 95 9.51 -6.37 14.04
C LEU A 95 10.42 -5.72 12.99
N LEU A 96 11.51 -6.40 12.62
CA LEU A 96 12.56 -5.87 11.75
C LEU A 96 12.39 -6.20 10.25
N HIS A 97 11.44 -7.08 9.88
CA HIS A 97 11.30 -7.58 8.50
C HIS A 97 11.25 -6.46 7.43
N ASP A 98 10.48 -5.41 7.72
CA ASP A 98 10.25 -4.28 6.82
C ASP A 98 11.12 -3.05 7.13
N ILE A 99 12.14 -3.18 7.98
CA ILE A 99 12.96 -2.03 8.45
C ILE A 99 13.65 -1.27 7.32
N GLY A 100 13.95 -1.93 6.20
CA GLY A 100 14.51 -1.29 5.02
C GLY A 100 13.62 -0.19 4.44
N LYS A 101 12.28 -0.23 4.65
CA LYS A 101 11.34 0.81 4.21
C LYS A 101 11.54 2.16 4.92
N ALA A 102 12.37 2.20 5.97
CA ALA A 102 12.76 3.45 6.62
C ALA A 102 13.78 4.26 5.78
N VAL A 103 14.56 3.60 4.90
CA VAL A 103 15.68 4.22 4.16
C VAL A 103 15.78 3.75 2.69
N ASP A 104 14.72 3.12 2.17
CA ASP A 104 14.64 2.56 0.80
C ASP A 104 14.79 3.60 -0.31
N PHE A 105 14.52 4.88 -0.01
CA PHE A 105 14.67 5.99 -0.94
C PHE A 105 16.11 6.51 -1.06
N GLU A 106 16.99 6.15 -0.12
CA GLU A 106 18.39 6.62 -0.07
C GLU A 106 19.38 5.56 -0.59
N THR A 107 18.94 4.31 -0.74
CA THR A 107 19.81 3.16 -0.98
C THR A 107 19.29 2.32 -2.14
N GLU A 108 20.19 1.88 -3.01
CA GLU A 108 19.86 0.99 -4.13
C GLU A 108 19.61 -0.45 -3.64
N GLY A 109 18.48 -1.05 -4.03
CA GLY A 109 18.10 -2.43 -3.69
C GLY A 109 16.64 -2.56 -3.23
N SER A 110 16.20 -3.80 -2.98
CA SER A 110 14.89 -4.04 -2.37
C SER A 110 14.92 -3.71 -0.88
N HIS A 111 13.76 -3.37 -0.30
CA HIS A 111 13.68 -3.08 1.14
C HIS A 111 14.06 -4.30 2.00
N ALA A 112 13.85 -5.52 1.50
CA ALA A 112 14.30 -6.74 2.18
C ALA A 112 15.84 -6.82 2.24
N THR A 113 16.52 -6.55 1.12
CA THR A 113 17.99 -6.55 1.05
C THR A 113 18.59 -5.45 1.92
N ILE A 114 18.01 -4.24 1.87
CA ILE A 114 18.43 -3.10 2.69
C ILE A 114 18.22 -3.42 4.18
N GLY A 115 17.05 -3.94 4.54
CA GLY A 115 16.74 -4.36 5.91
C GLY A 115 17.73 -5.39 6.44
N ALA A 116 18.04 -6.42 5.64
CA ALA A 116 18.99 -7.46 6.02
C ALA A 116 20.39 -6.89 6.32
N ASN A 117 20.86 -5.92 5.52
CA ASN A 117 22.14 -5.24 5.75
C ASN A 117 22.14 -4.42 7.05
N LEU A 118 21.05 -3.70 7.34
CA LEU A 118 20.90 -2.93 8.57
C LEU A 118 20.91 -3.83 9.82
N VAL A 119 20.18 -4.94 9.76
CA VAL A 119 20.15 -5.94 10.84
C VAL A 119 21.53 -6.58 11.01
N LYS A 120 22.23 -6.90 9.91
CA LYS A 120 23.58 -7.47 9.95
C LYS A 120 24.57 -6.53 10.61
N GLN A 121 24.44 -5.23 10.37
CA GLN A 121 25.30 -4.21 10.96
C GLN A 121 25.07 -4.08 12.47
N TRP A 122 23.81 -4.02 12.92
CA TRP A 122 23.48 -3.57 14.28
C TRP A 122 22.99 -4.68 15.23
N ASP A 123 22.22 -5.65 14.77
CA ASP A 123 21.79 -6.81 15.60
C ASP A 123 22.78 -7.99 15.49
N LYS A 124 23.39 -8.16 14.32
CA LYS A 124 24.43 -9.16 14.00
C LYS A 124 23.96 -10.62 14.00
N SER A 125 22.72 -10.93 14.38
CA SER A 125 22.16 -12.28 14.29
C SER A 125 21.97 -12.72 12.83
N GLN A 126 22.69 -13.77 12.41
CA GLN A 126 22.57 -14.27 11.03
C GLN A 126 21.18 -14.85 10.73
N GLU A 127 20.53 -15.49 11.72
CA GLU A 127 19.19 -16.04 11.54
C GLU A 127 18.17 -14.94 11.24
N ILE A 128 18.26 -13.80 11.94
CA ILE A 128 17.36 -12.67 11.75
C ILE A 128 17.66 -11.95 10.43
N VAL A 129 18.94 -11.79 10.08
CA VAL A 129 19.36 -11.26 8.78
C VAL A 129 18.76 -12.09 7.64
N GLN A 130 18.85 -13.41 7.74
CA GLN A 130 18.31 -14.33 6.74
C GLN A 130 16.79 -14.23 6.64
N ALA A 131 16.07 -14.24 7.76
CA ALA A 131 14.61 -14.11 7.77
C ALA A 131 14.14 -12.77 7.17
N VAL A 132 14.85 -11.67 7.46
CA VAL A 132 14.57 -10.35 6.88
C VAL A 132 14.86 -10.32 5.38
N ALA A 133 15.87 -11.03 4.88
CA ALA A 133 16.14 -11.11 3.45
C ALA A 133 15.10 -11.95 2.69
N GLU A 134 14.58 -13.02 3.31
CA GLU A 134 13.75 -14.04 2.65
C GLU A 134 12.24 -13.76 2.67
N HIS A 135 11.75 -12.80 3.47
CA HIS A 135 10.31 -12.72 3.79
C HIS A 135 9.37 -12.42 2.60
N HIS A 136 9.83 -11.73 1.55
CA HIS A 136 9.06 -11.50 0.30
C HIS A 136 9.33 -12.55 -0.79
N GLY A 137 10.09 -13.61 -0.50
CA GLY A 137 10.45 -14.62 -1.51
C GLY A 137 11.41 -14.12 -2.60
N GLU A 138 12.04 -12.96 -2.39
CA GLU A 138 13.08 -12.41 -3.27
C GLU A 138 14.37 -13.24 -3.22
N ALA A 139 14.62 -13.86 -2.06
CA ALA A 139 15.57 -14.95 -1.88
C ALA A 139 14.81 -16.26 -1.68
N SER A 140 15.43 -17.40 -1.99
CA SER A 140 14.85 -18.70 -1.71
C SER A 140 14.62 -18.85 -0.21
N THR A 141 13.35 -18.92 0.21
CA THR A 141 13.00 -19.14 1.62
C THR A 141 13.43 -20.55 2.01
N THR A 142 14.53 -20.65 2.75
CA THR A 142 15.11 -21.94 3.16
C THR A 142 15.08 -22.11 4.68
N SER A 143 14.97 -21.01 5.42
CA SER A 143 14.95 -21.02 6.87
C SER A 143 13.53 -21.16 7.43
N VAL A 144 13.38 -21.91 8.53
CA VAL A 144 12.11 -22.02 9.26
C VAL A 144 11.62 -20.64 9.71
N LEU A 145 12.55 -19.80 10.16
CA LEU A 145 12.26 -18.43 10.56
C LEU A 145 11.74 -17.59 9.38
N GLY A 146 12.36 -17.69 8.20
CA GLY A 146 11.88 -17.04 6.99
C GLY A 146 10.44 -17.43 6.63
N PHE A 147 10.08 -18.70 6.75
CA PHE A 147 8.70 -19.16 6.54
C PHE A 147 7.73 -18.56 7.58
N ILE A 148 8.11 -18.52 8.86
CA ILE A 148 7.30 -17.91 9.91
C ILE A 148 7.05 -16.43 9.60
N ILE A 149 8.10 -15.67 9.24
CA ILE A 149 7.97 -14.24 8.95
C ILE A 149 7.13 -14.00 7.70
N SER A 150 7.34 -14.76 6.63
CA SER A 150 6.55 -14.64 5.40
C SER A 150 5.07 -14.96 5.64
N ALA A 151 4.78 -16.01 6.42
CA ALA A 151 3.41 -16.33 6.82
C ALA A 151 2.78 -15.22 7.67
N ALA A 152 3.50 -14.69 8.65
CA ALA A 152 3.03 -13.60 9.51
C ALA A 152 2.77 -12.29 8.72
N ASP A 153 3.63 -11.93 7.77
CA ASP A 153 3.43 -10.79 6.86
C ASP A 153 2.18 -10.99 6.00
N ALA A 154 2.05 -12.17 5.36
CA ALA A 154 0.89 -12.49 4.54
C ALA A 154 -0.42 -12.43 5.35
N ILE A 155 -0.43 -12.93 6.59
CA ILE A 155 -1.59 -12.83 7.49
C ILE A 155 -1.88 -11.36 7.83
N SER A 156 -0.90 -10.56 8.24
CA SER A 156 -1.11 -9.15 8.60
C SER A 156 -1.66 -8.34 7.42
N GLY A 157 -1.10 -8.54 6.23
CA GLY A 157 -1.46 -7.83 5.00
C GLY A 157 -2.77 -8.26 4.35
N SER A 158 -3.24 -9.49 4.57
CA SER A 158 -4.49 -10.01 4.00
C SER A 158 -5.74 -9.73 4.84
N ARG A 159 -5.58 -9.16 6.05
CA ARG A 159 -6.73 -8.82 6.90
C ARG A 159 -7.67 -7.83 6.19
N PRO A 160 -8.99 -8.04 6.24
CA PRO A 160 -9.96 -7.12 5.66
C PRO A 160 -9.76 -5.69 6.19
N GLY A 161 -9.48 -4.75 5.27
CA GLY A 161 -9.24 -3.35 5.60
C GLY A 161 -7.79 -2.99 5.97
N ALA A 162 -6.86 -3.94 6.09
CA ALA A 162 -5.45 -3.66 6.36
C ALA A 162 -4.75 -3.00 5.17
N ARG A 163 -4.86 -3.62 3.99
CA ARG A 163 -4.44 -3.02 2.72
C ARG A 163 -5.66 -2.49 2.01
N ARG A 164 -5.71 -1.17 1.81
CA ARG A 164 -6.67 -0.57 0.88
C ARG A 164 -6.06 -0.72 -0.51
N GLU A 165 -6.83 -1.20 -1.49
CA GLU A 165 -6.44 -1.07 -2.90
C GLU A 165 -5.95 0.36 -3.08
N SER A 166 -4.69 0.53 -3.53
CA SER A 166 -4.10 1.87 -3.55
C SER A 166 -5.03 2.75 -4.38
N LEU A 167 -5.39 3.94 -3.88
CA LEU A 167 -6.27 4.85 -4.61
C LEU A 167 -5.78 5.02 -6.06
N GLN A 168 -4.46 5.00 -6.26
CA GLN A 168 -3.83 5.00 -7.57
C GLN A 168 -4.13 3.77 -8.42
N GLN A 169 -4.00 2.53 -7.92
CA GLN A 169 -4.40 1.34 -8.68
C GLN A 169 -5.89 1.31 -8.96
N TYR A 170 -6.72 1.69 -7.99
CA TYR A 170 -8.16 1.81 -8.18
C TYR A 170 -8.50 2.84 -9.28
N LEU A 171 -7.88 4.03 -9.24
CA LEU A 171 -8.05 5.06 -10.27
C LEU A 171 -7.50 4.60 -11.63
N LYS A 172 -6.35 3.92 -11.65
CA LYS A 172 -5.76 3.38 -12.87
C LYS A 172 -6.67 2.34 -13.52
N ARG A 173 -7.24 1.44 -12.71
CA ARG A 173 -8.20 0.42 -13.14
C ARG A 173 -9.49 1.03 -13.68
N ILE A 174 -10.01 2.06 -13.01
CA ILE A 174 -11.18 2.80 -13.53
C ILE A 174 -10.84 3.45 -14.87
N ARG A 175 -9.68 4.08 -15.01
CA ARG A 175 -9.23 4.67 -16.27
C ARG A 175 -9.08 3.64 -17.38
N GLU A 176 -8.40 2.52 -17.11
CA GLU A 176 -8.25 1.42 -18.08
C GLU A 176 -9.62 0.91 -18.57
N LEU A 177 -10.58 0.79 -17.66
CA LEU A 177 -11.94 0.39 -18.00
C LEU A 177 -12.66 1.46 -18.84
N GLU A 178 -12.50 2.75 -18.51
CA GLU A 178 -13.06 3.86 -19.30
C GLU A 178 -12.39 3.96 -20.69
N ASP A 179 -11.09 3.71 -20.79
CA ASP A 179 -10.31 3.76 -22.03
C ASP A 179 -10.69 2.61 -22.98
N ILE A 180 -10.84 1.38 -22.47
CA ILE A 180 -11.32 0.23 -23.25
C ILE A 180 -12.67 0.56 -23.88
N VAL A 181 -13.59 1.08 -23.09
CA VAL A 181 -14.95 1.39 -23.53
C VAL A 181 -14.96 2.55 -24.51
N SER A 182 -14.17 3.59 -24.25
CA SER A 182 -14.07 4.77 -25.12
C SER A 182 -13.39 4.48 -26.46
N SER A 183 -12.68 3.36 -26.59
CA SER A 183 -12.07 2.92 -27.85
C SER A 183 -13.09 2.43 -28.89
N PHE A 184 -14.33 2.14 -28.49
CA PHE A 184 -15.36 1.64 -29.39
C PHE A 184 -15.93 2.76 -30.29
N PRO A 185 -16.11 2.50 -31.60
CA PRO A 185 -16.73 3.47 -32.50
C PRO A 185 -18.15 3.87 -32.06
N GLY A 186 -18.45 5.16 -32.17
CA GLY A 186 -19.77 5.70 -31.81
C GLY A 186 -19.97 6.01 -30.33
N VAL A 187 -19.02 5.65 -29.45
CA VAL A 187 -19.02 6.08 -28.05
C VAL A 187 -18.68 7.57 -27.96
N GLY A 188 -19.47 8.32 -27.20
CA GLY A 188 -19.29 9.75 -26.95
C GLY A 188 -18.70 10.04 -25.57
N LYS A 189 -19.33 9.52 -24.52
CA LYS A 189 -18.85 9.65 -23.13
C LYS A 189 -18.98 8.32 -22.39
N THR A 190 -18.03 8.06 -21.50
CA THR A 190 -18.00 6.87 -20.65
C THR A 190 -17.91 7.30 -19.19
N PHE A 191 -18.65 6.63 -18.32
CA PHE A 191 -18.60 6.84 -16.88
C PHE A 191 -18.55 5.50 -16.16
N ALA A 192 -17.46 5.24 -15.44
CA ALA A 192 -17.41 4.15 -14.47
C ALA A 192 -18.01 4.59 -13.12
N ILE A 193 -19.11 3.98 -12.73
CA ILE A 193 -19.87 4.29 -11.50
C ILE A 193 -19.84 3.07 -10.56
N GLN A 194 -20.19 3.28 -9.29
CA GLN A 194 -20.23 2.22 -8.27
C GLN A 194 -18.92 1.46 -8.15
N ALA A 195 -17.81 2.19 -8.03
CA ALA A 195 -16.47 1.62 -7.96
C ALA A 195 -16.08 0.77 -9.18
N GLY A 196 -16.63 1.06 -10.35
CA GLY A 196 -16.38 0.32 -11.60
C GLY A 196 -17.24 -0.93 -11.77
N ARG A 197 -18.29 -1.11 -10.95
CA ARG A 197 -19.28 -2.19 -11.11
C ARG A 197 -20.41 -1.84 -12.07
N GLU A 198 -20.54 -0.57 -12.46
CA GLU A 198 -21.47 -0.14 -13.51
C GLU A 198 -20.73 0.80 -14.46
N VAL A 199 -20.88 0.60 -15.76
CA VAL A 199 -20.33 1.47 -16.79
C VAL A 199 -21.48 2.05 -17.59
N ARG A 200 -21.60 3.38 -17.56
CA ARG A 200 -22.61 4.11 -18.36
C ARG A 200 -21.95 4.74 -19.57
N ILE A 201 -22.54 4.49 -20.73
CA ILE A 201 -21.98 4.85 -22.02
C ILE A 201 -23.02 5.69 -22.74
N LEU A 202 -22.67 6.94 -23.03
CA LEU A 202 -23.46 7.80 -23.91
C LEU A 202 -22.92 7.67 -25.32
N VAL A 203 -23.73 7.18 -26.23
CA VAL A 203 -23.37 7.05 -27.66
C VAL A 203 -23.82 8.27 -28.45
N LYS A 204 -23.16 8.50 -29.58
CA LYS A 204 -23.57 9.51 -30.56
C LYS A 204 -24.78 8.98 -31.35
N PRO A 205 -25.97 9.59 -31.24
CA PRO A 205 -27.20 9.03 -31.81
C PRO A 205 -27.20 9.01 -33.35
N GLU A 206 -26.32 9.77 -34.00
CA GLU A 206 -26.11 9.77 -35.45
C GLU A 206 -25.24 8.61 -35.94
N ALA A 207 -24.42 8.04 -35.06
CA ALA A 207 -23.46 6.98 -35.39
C ALA A 207 -23.93 5.59 -34.93
N VAL A 208 -24.79 5.53 -33.90
CA VAL A 208 -25.29 4.28 -33.31
C VAL A 208 -26.81 4.31 -33.28
N ASP A 209 -27.44 3.33 -33.90
CA ASP A 209 -28.89 3.09 -33.85
C ASP A 209 -29.28 2.19 -32.65
N ASP A 210 -30.57 1.95 -32.47
CA ASP A 210 -31.07 1.22 -31.28
C ASP A 210 -30.57 -0.23 -31.25
N LEU A 211 -30.48 -0.89 -32.41
CA LEU A 211 -29.93 -2.23 -32.52
C LEU A 211 -28.40 -2.24 -32.30
N GLY A 212 -27.71 -1.22 -32.83
CA GLY A 212 -26.30 -0.98 -32.61
C GLY A 212 -25.96 -0.78 -31.14
N ALA A 213 -26.80 -0.09 -30.38
CA ALA A 213 -26.60 0.09 -28.94
C ALA A 213 -26.64 -1.25 -28.17
N VAL A 214 -27.55 -2.15 -28.54
CA VAL A 214 -27.64 -3.49 -27.94
C VAL A 214 -26.41 -4.34 -28.27
N ARG A 215 -25.92 -4.27 -29.52
CA ARG A 215 -24.69 -4.97 -29.95
C ARG A 215 -23.46 -4.42 -29.23
N LEU A 216 -23.33 -3.11 -29.19
CA LEU A 216 -22.24 -2.41 -28.52
C LEU A 216 -22.14 -2.78 -27.04
N ALA A 217 -23.28 -2.87 -26.33
CA ALA A 217 -23.29 -3.31 -24.94
C ALA A 217 -22.71 -4.72 -24.75
N ARG A 218 -23.04 -5.66 -25.66
CA ARG A 218 -22.50 -7.03 -25.63
C ARG A 218 -21.01 -7.08 -25.97
N ASP A 219 -20.61 -6.35 -27.01
CA ASP A 219 -19.21 -6.33 -27.47
C ASP A 219 -18.29 -5.73 -26.40
N ILE A 220 -18.73 -4.65 -25.74
CA ILE A 220 -18.02 -4.04 -24.62
C ILE A 220 -17.93 -5.02 -23.43
N SER A 221 -19.03 -5.67 -23.07
CA SER A 221 -19.04 -6.65 -21.98
C SER A 221 -18.00 -7.75 -22.23
N LYS A 222 -17.97 -8.30 -23.44
CA LYS A 222 -17.03 -9.35 -23.83
C LYS A 222 -15.58 -8.85 -23.84
N LYS A 223 -15.34 -7.64 -24.34
CA LYS A 223 -13.99 -7.07 -24.39
C LYS A 223 -13.43 -6.82 -22.99
N ILE A 224 -14.25 -6.35 -22.06
CA ILE A 224 -13.85 -6.16 -20.65
C ILE A 224 -13.52 -7.51 -20.01
N GLU A 225 -14.34 -8.54 -20.24
CA GLU A 225 -14.10 -9.90 -19.74
C GLU A 225 -12.77 -10.48 -20.24
N GLU A 226 -12.41 -10.22 -21.51
CA GLU A 226 -11.14 -10.68 -22.09
C GLU A 226 -9.92 -9.86 -21.66
N SER A 227 -10.09 -8.57 -21.35
CA SER A 227 -8.97 -7.63 -21.18
C SER A 227 -8.67 -7.28 -19.72
N LEU A 228 -9.62 -7.47 -18.81
CA LEU A 228 -9.50 -7.07 -17.41
C LEU A 228 -9.96 -8.19 -16.47
N THR A 229 -9.09 -8.59 -15.55
CA THR A 229 -9.47 -9.47 -14.44
C THR A 229 -10.22 -8.64 -13.40
N TYR A 230 -11.56 -8.76 -13.36
CA TYR A 230 -12.40 -8.02 -12.43
C TYR A 230 -13.16 -8.98 -11.48
N PRO A 231 -13.02 -8.87 -10.14
CA PRO A 231 -13.84 -9.62 -9.21
C PRO A 231 -15.33 -9.24 -9.29
N GLY A 232 -16.14 -10.15 -9.81
CA GLY A 232 -17.60 -10.02 -9.89
C GLY A 232 -18.10 -9.49 -11.24
N GLN A 233 -19.40 -9.20 -11.30
CA GLN A 233 -20.05 -8.75 -12.53
C GLN A 233 -19.98 -7.23 -12.68
N ILE A 234 -19.76 -6.76 -13.91
CA ILE A 234 -19.83 -5.36 -14.30
C ILE A 234 -21.09 -5.16 -15.15
N LYS A 235 -21.94 -4.22 -14.76
CA LYS A 235 -23.15 -3.88 -15.50
C LYS A 235 -22.85 -2.83 -16.56
N ILE A 236 -23.13 -3.16 -17.83
CA ILE A 236 -22.95 -2.24 -18.96
C ILE A 236 -24.29 -1.61 -19.32
N VAL A 237 -24.33 -0.27 -19.33
CA VAL A 237 -25.51 0.52 -19.69
C VAL A 237 -25.15 1.42 -20.86
N VAL A 238 -25.74 1.16 -22.01
CA VAL A 238 -25.62 2.03 -23.19
C VAL A 238 -26.88 2.89 -23.29
N ALA A 239 -26.69 4.20 -23.29
CA ALA A 239 -27.74 5.19 -23.41
C ALA A 239 -27.53 6.00 -24.69
N ARG A 240 -28.61 6.09 -25.48
CA ARG A 240 -28.70 6.92 -26.68
C ARG A 240 -29.70 8.02 -26.39
N GLU A 241 -29.27 9.27 -26.50
CA GLU A 241 -30.10 10.44 -26.19
C GLU A 241 -30.05 11.43 -27.36
N THR A 242 -31.22 11.85 -27.83
CA THR A 242 -31.37 12.94 -28.80
C THR A 242 -32.14 14.06 -28.10
N VAL A 243 -31.53 15.24 -28.02
CA VAL A 243 -32.15 16.42 -27.42
C VAL A 243 -32.56 17.40 -28.51
N ALA A 244 -33.86 17.68 -28.61
CA ALA A 244 -34.41 18.70 -29.49
C ALA A 244 -35.03 19.82 -28.64
N VAL A 245 -34.74 21.07 -28.99
CA VAL A 245 -35.24 22.26 -28.28
C VAL A 245 -35.89 23.17 -29.31
N ASP A 246 -37.11 23.63 -29.02
CA ASP A 246 -37.83 24.61 -29.81
C ASP A 246 -38.46 25.66 -28.90
N TYR A 247 -38.65 26.87 -29.42
CA TYR A 247 -39.18 28.00 -28.66
C TYR A 247 -40.43 28.55 -29.35
N ALA A 248 -41.58 28.42 -28.70
CA ALA A 248 -42.80 29.09 -29.14
C ALA A 248 -42.74 30.60 -28.81
N LYS A 249 -43.38 31.42 -29.65
CA LYS A 249 -43.68 32.82 -29.35
C LYS A 249 -45.08 32.97 -28.80
#